data_AF-A0A3M7ESM6-F1
#
_entry.id   AF-A0A3M7ESM6-F1
#
_cell.length_a   1.000
_cell.length_b   1.000
_cell.length_c   1.000
_cell.angle_alpha   90.00
_cell.angle_beta   90.00
_cell.angle_gamma   90.00
#
_symmetry.space_group_name_H-M   'P 1'
#
loop_
_entity.id
_entity.type
_entity.pdbx_description
1 polymer ?
#
loop_
_entity_poly.entity_id
_entity_poly.type
_entity_poly.pdbx_seq_one_letter_code
_entity_poly.pdbx_strand_id
1 'polypeptide(L)'
;MVSSNDPPRFICFLPPVPSPPSLASLKAAFGDTINQVLKEVASHSPDSEKAAVLELALACPELLDHHQKPHSALYQSTQTTLAAIYKLICVIAAQEGVNVEDADGVDVRVLLVAWSPTGVARSPQNEPYGPVIDLHTLAVCGRQWQYAFGVESEAGEAMVRAFVEAKGSGEPLHRLQSGLGQKNAPSSQSPKTSSSKDGAQGASAAQDRHYDVAVGGTFDHTHIGHKLLLTMTLFAVDEPQSPEFKQRRSATIGITGDQLLVNKKHADVLESWDQRQQVVQDFVDSLVNFTTSTPQVSRRNDSGPNGKSVDLLYPHGLVVKCTEIQDPFGPTITEEQISALIISAETRAGGKAVNDKRKEKGWKDLEVFEVEVLDAEAEGQGVKEGFEGKLSSTAIREKIARKVKGESAAL
;
A
#
# COMPACT_ATOMS: atom_id res chain seq x y z
N MET A 1 2.79 -27.45 8.32
CA MET A 1 3.41 -26.99 9.58
C MET A 1 3.73 -25.52 9.36
N VAL A 2 3.05 -24.62 10.05
CA VAL A 2 3.36 -23.18 10.01
C VAL A 2 4.78 -23.04 10.54
N SER A 3 5.67 -22.39 9.79
CA SER A 3 7.03 -22.15 10.27
C SER A 3 6.92 -21.33 11.56
N SER A 4 7.67 -21.71 12.60
CA SER A 4 7.56 -21.15 13.95
C SER A 4 8.05 -19.69 14.07
N ASN A 5 8.01 -18.90 12.99
CA ASN A 5 8.65 -17.59 12.91
C ASN A 5 7.84 -16.50 12.15
N ASP A 6 6.57 -16.76 11.81
CA ASP A 6 5.68 -15.74 11.26
C ASP A 6 5.03 -14.94 12.40
N PRO A 7 4.99 -13.59 12.32
CA PRO A 7 4.37 -12.78 13.36
C PRO A 7 2.86 -13.05 13.45
N PRO A 8 2.26 -12.86 14.63
CA PRO A 8 0.81 -12.94 14.78
C PRO A 8 0.13 -11.90 13.87
N ARG A 9 -0.91 -12.33 13.15
CA ARG A 9 -1.63 -11.51 12.17
C ARG A 9 -3.08 -11.30 12.58
N PHE A 10 -3.54 -10.07 12.39
CA PHE A 10 -4.89 -9.62 12.73
C PHE A 10 -5.46 -8.83 11.55
N ILE A 11 -6.78 -8.85 11.41
CA ILE A 11 -7.48 -8.08 10.38
C ILE A 11 -8.59 -7.24 10.99
N CYS A 12 -8.74 -6.00 10.54
CA CYS A 12 -9.86 -5.14 10.89
C CYS A 12 -10.53 -4.60 9.63
N PHE A 13 -11.84 -4.81 9.51
CA PHE A 13 -12.65 -4.36 8.39
C PHE A 13 -13.13 -2.94 8.63
N LEU A 14 -12.65 -2.02 7.78
CA LEU A 14 -13.06 -0.62 7.78
C LEU A 14 -14.06 -0.40 6.62
N PRO A 15 -15.34 -0.11 6.91
CA PRO A 15 -16.31 0.21 5.86
C PRO A 15 -15.93 1.54 5.17
N PRO A 16 -16.62 1.93 4.08
CA PRO A 16 -16.27 3.12 3.32
C PRO A 16 -16.10 4.35 4.20
N VAL A 17 -15.03 5.12 3.96
CA VAL A 17 -14.73 6.32 4.74
C VAL A 17 -15.85 7.36 4.60
N PRO A 18 -16.14 8.14 5.67
CA PRO A 18 -16.99 9.31 5.55
C PRO A 18 -16.44 10.30 4.51
N SER A 19 -17.33 10.97 3.78
CA SER A 19 -16.95 12.00 2.82
C SER A 19 -17.38 13.39 3.33
N PRO A 20 -16.46 14.37 3.45
CA PRO A 20 -15.02 14.26 3.20
C PRO A 20 -14.26 13.48 4.30
N PRO A 21 -13.11 12.86 4.00
CA PRO A 21 -12.31 12.07 4.94
C PRO A 21 -11.43 12.98 5.82
N SER A 22 -12.05 13.82 6.65
CA SER A 22 -11.32 14.64 7.63
C SER A 22 -10.92 13.81 8.85
N LEU A 23 -9.88 14.23 9.57
CA LEU A 23 -9.47 13.55 10.81
C LEU A 23 -10.63 13.46 11.81
N ALA A 24 -11.49 14.48 11.89
CA ALA A 24 -12.65 14.49 12.77
C ALA A 24 -13.71 13.46 12.34
N SER A 25 -14.05 13.38 11.04
CA SER A 25 -15.04 12.42 10.55
C SER A 25 -14.54 10.99 10.67
N LEU A 26 -13.25 10.75 10.38
CA LEU A 26 -12.60 9.46 10.53
C LEU A 26 -12.48 9.05 12.00
N LYS A 27 -12.15 9.97 12.91
CA LYS A 27 -12.12 9.68 14.35
C LYS A 27 -13.50 9.31 14.88
N ALA A 28 -14.55 10.00 14.42
CA ALA A 28 -15.92 9.67 14.78
C ALA A 28 -16.36 8.29 14.23
N ALA A 29 -15.91 7.92 13.04
CA ALA A 29 -16.29 6.66 12.40
C ALA A 29 -15.49 5.44 12.90
N PHE A 30 -14.18 5.60 13.10
CA PHE A 30 -13.25 4.49 13.30
C PHE A 30 -12.38 4.62 14.56
N GLY A 31 -12.43 5.74 15.26
CA GLY A 31 -11.49 6.06 16.34
C GLY A 31 -11.49 5.03 17.45
N ASP A 32 -12.67 4.68 17.97
CA ASP A 32 -12.80 3.72 19.06
C ASP A 32 -12.38 2.31 18.64
N THR A 33 -12.78 1.86 17.44
CA THR A 33 -12.39 0.55 16.89
C THR A 33 -10.88 0.47 16.70
N ILE A 34 -10.25 1.45 16.04
CA ILE A 34 -8.80 1.45 15.80
C ILE A 34 -8.04 1.51 17.15
N ASN A 35 -8.53 2.27 18.13
CA ASN A 35 -7.94 2.32 19.47
C ASN A 35 -7.90 0.95 20.15
N GLN A 36 -9.05 0.26 20.20
CA GLN A 36 -9.16 -1.04 20.84
C GLN A 36 -8.33 -2.10 20.10
N VAL A 37 -8.41 -2.12 18.77
CA VAL A 37 -7.67 -3.07 17.94
C VAL A 37 -6.15 -2.85 18.06
N LEU A 38 -5.67 -1.61 18.04
CA LEU A 38 -4.24 -1.34 18.21
C LEU A 38 -3.72 -1.84 19.56
N LYS A 39 -4.47 -1.65 20.65
CA LYS A 39 -4.10 -2.17 21.98
C LYS A 39 -4.08 -3.69 22.01
N GLU A 40 -5.09 -4.32 21.42
CA GLU A 40 -5.20 -5.77 21.34
C GLU A 40 -4.06 -6.38 20.53
N VAL A 41 -3.70 -5.79 19.39
CA VAL A 41 -2.59 -6.30 18.57
C VAL A 41 -1.24 -6.03 19.25
N ALA A 42 -1.09 -4.87 19.90
CA ALA A 42 0.14 -4.54 20.63
C ALA A 42 0.42 -5.52 21.78
N SER A 43 -0.62 -6.05 22.44
CA SER A 43 -0.45 -7.03 23.54
C SER A 43 0.14 -8.37 23.08
N HIS A 44 0.03 -8.69 21.78
CA HIS A 44 0.56 -9.91 21.17
C HIS A 44 1.93 -9.71 20.49
N SER A 45 2.42 -8.48 20.39
CA SER A 45 3.73 -8.21 19.77
C SER A 45 4.90 -8.86 20.52
N PRO A 46 4.90 -8.94 21.88
CA PRO A 46 5.96 -9.66 22.63
C PRO A 46 6.02 -11.17 22.40
N ASP A 47 5.01 -11.79 21.78
CA ASP A 47 4.96 -13.24 21.54
C ASP A 47 5.83 -13.70 20.36
N SER A 48 6.47 -12.75 19.65
CA SER A 48 7.19 -12.96 18.39
C SER A 48 8.44 -12.07 18.33
N GLU A 49 9.48 -12.51 17.60
CA GLU A 49 10.66 -11.68 17.31
C GLU A 49 10.35 -10.52 16.36
N LYS A 50 9.22 -10.61 15.65
CA LYS A 50 8.71 -9.60 14.72
C LYS A 50 7.43 -8.97 15.26
N ALA A 51 7.26 -7.66 15.04
CA ALA A 51 6.03 -6.91 15.28
C ALA A 51 4.77 -7.66 14.84
N ALA A 52 3.73 -7.62 15.67
CA ALA A 52 2.43 -8.15 15.29
C ALA A 52 1.86 -7.35 14.10
N VAL A 53 1.26 -8.03 13.13
CA VAL A 53 0.76 -7.39 11.91
C VAL A 53 -0.73 -7.11 12.04
N LEU A 54 -1.11 -5.84 11.86
CA LEU A 54 -2.50 -5.42 11.75
C LEU A 54 -2.81 -5.02 10.30
N GLU A 55 -3.64 -5.83 9.63
CA GLU A 55 -4.15 -5.52 8.29
C GLU A 55 -5.50 -4.80 8.41
N LEU A 56 -5.56 -3.55 7.96
CA LEU A 56 -6.82 -2.80 7.85
C LEU A 56 -7.38 -2.99 6.44
N ALA A 57 -8.43 -3.80 6.32
CA ALA A 57 -9.15 -4.00 5.07
C ALA A 57 -10.10 -2.82 4.84
N LEU A 58 -9.66 -1.84 4.06
CA LEU A 58 -10.39 -0.60 3.80
C LEU A 58 -11.28 -0.74 2.57
N ALA A 59 -12.59 -0.60 2.77
CA ALA A 59 -13.54 -0.56 1.66
C ALA A 59 -13.41 0.74 0.85
N CYS A 60 -13.16 0.60 -0.44
CA CYS A 60 -13.01 1.69 -1.40
C CYS A 60 -14.01 1.52 -2.56
N PRO A 61 -15.26 2.01 -2.43
CA PRO A 61 -16.27 1.92 -3.48
C PRO A 61 -15.85 2.53 -4.83
N GLU A 62 -15.02 3.57 -4.80
CA GLU A 62 -14.48 4.26 -5.97
C GLU A 62 -13.55 3.38 -6.82
N LEU A 63 -13.02 2.29 -6.24
CA LEU A 63 -12.13 1.34 -6.89
C LEU A 63 -12.88 0.17 -7.54
N LEU A 64 -14.21 0.07 -7.43
CA LEU A 64 -14.98 -1.04 -8.03
C LEU A 64 -14.77 -1.23 -9.54
N ASP A 65 -14.49 -0.16 -10.28
CA ASP A 65 -14.19 -0.19 -11.71
C ASP A 65 -12.74 0.27 -12.00
N HIS A 66 -11.78 0.07 -11.07
CA HIS A 66 -10.42 0.60 -11.23
C HIS A 66 -9.73 0.13 -12.52
N HIS A 67 -9.96 -1.12 -12.94
CA HIS A 67 -9.41 -1.69 -14.18
C HIS A 67 -9.78 -0.86 -15.42
N GLN A 68 -10.97 -0.25 -15.42
CA GLN A 68 -11.50 0.49 -16.57
C GLN A 68 -10.91 1.92 -16.66
N LYS A 69 -10.39 2.44 -15.55
CA LYS A 69 -9.86 3.79 -15.45
C LYS A 69 -8.33 3.78 -15.39
N PRO A 70 -7.67 4.80 -15.96
CA PRO A 70 -6.27 5.05 -15.65
C PRO A 70 -6.09 5.26 -14.14
N HIS A 71 -5.10 4.61 -13.54
CA HIS A 71 -4.85 4.75 -12.10
C HIS A 71 -4.41 6.18 -11.74
N SER A 72 -3.80 6.92 -12.68
CA SER A 72 -3.53 8.37 -12.56
C SER A 72 -4.79 9.18 -12.22
N ALA A 73 -5.95 8.83 -12.81
CA ALA A 73 -7.22 9.50 -12.55
C ALA A 73 -7.82 9.18 -11.16
N LEU A 74 -7.40 8.07 -10.53
CA LEU A 74 -7.83 7.62 -9.21
C LEU A 74 -6.81 7.93 -8.12
N TYR A 75 -5.60 8.36 -8.50
CA TYR A 75 -4.45 8.48 -7.62
C TYR A 75 -4.70 9.45 -6.47
N GLN A 76 -5.16 10.67 -6.77
CA GLN A 76 -5.35 11.70 -5.75
C GLN A 76 -6.38 11.29 -4.70
N SER A 77 -7.55 10.80 -5.10
CA SER A 77 -8.60 10.39 -4.17
C SER A 77 -8.15 9.21 -3.30
N THR A 78 -7.47 8.24 -3.91
CA THR A 78 -6.98 7.05 -3.22
C THR A 78 -5.89 7.42 -2.21
N GLN A 79 -4.93 8.27 -2.61
CA GLN A 79 -3.90 8.74 -1.72
C GLN A 79 -4.50 9.55 -0.56
N THR A 80 -5.43 10.47 -0.81
CA THR A 80 -6.00 11.32 0.26
C THR A 80 -6.72 10.45 1.30
N THR A 81 -7.50 9.46 0.87
CA THR A 81 -8.12 8.49 1.78
C THR A 81 -7.10 7.69 2.56
N LEU A 82 -6.10 7.12 1.89
CA LEU A 82 -5.07 6.28 2.51
C LEU A 82 -4.20 7.07 3.51
N ALA A 83 -3.80 8.29 3.15
CA ALA A 83 -3.05 9.20 4.00
C ALA A 83 -3.86 9.57 5.25
N ALA A 84 -5.16 9.87 5.10
CA ALA A 84 -6.02 10.22 6.23
C ALA A 84 -6.21 9.05 7.22
N ILE A 85 -6.30 7.81 6.73
CA ILE A 85 -6.34 6.60 7.58
C ILE A 85 -5.01 6.42 8.33
N TYR A 86 -3.87 6.50 7.64
CA TYR A 86 -2.57 6.43 8.28
C TYR A 86 -2.36 7.55 9.31
N LYS A 87 -2.81 8.78 9.02
CA LYS A 87 -2.79 9.89 9.98
C LYS A 87 -3.62 9.58 11.22
N LEU A 88 -4.83 9.02 11.06
CA LEU A 88 -5.66 8.61 12.20
C LEU A 88 -4.95 7.55 13.06
N ILE A 89 -4.35 6.53 12.44
CA ILE A 89 -3.57 5.49 13.14
C ILE A 89 -2.45 6.13 13.96
N CYS A 90 -1.65 7.00 13.35
CA CYS A 90 -0.54 7.70 14.03
C CYS A 90 -1.03 8.50 15.23
N VAL A 91 -2.13 9.24 15.09
CA VAL A 91 -2.72 10.04 16.16
C VAL A 91 -3.18 9.15 17.33
N ILE A 92 -3.88 8.05 17.05
CA ILE A 92 -4.37 7.13 18.08
C ILE A 92 -3.20 6.41 18.76
N ALA A 93 -2.27 5.87 17.97
CA ALA A 93 -1.08 5.18 18.49
C ALA A 93 -0.27 6.09 19.43
N ALA A 94 -0.09 7.36 19.06
CA ALA A 94 0.59 8.34 19.89
C ALA A 94 -0.16 8.64 21.20
N GLN A 95 -1.48 8.75 21.15
CA GLN A 95 -2.32 9.00 22.34
C GLN A 95 -2.27 7.85 23.33
N GLU A 96 -2.20 6.61 22.83
CA GLU A 96 -2.22 5.40 23.64
C GLU A 96 -0.82 4.86 23.99
N GLY A 97 0.24 5.47 23.46
CA GLY A 97 1.60 4.98 23.64
C GLY A 97 1.86 3.64 22.93
N VAL A 98 1.08 3.30 21.91
CA VAL A 98 1.30 2.12 21.07
C VAL A 98 2.37 2.46 20.03
N ASN A 99 3.39 1.61 19.95
CA ASN A 99 4.44 1.74 18.95
C ASN A 99 3.95 1.19 17.61
N VAL A 100 4.07 1.97 16.52
CA VAL A 100 3.67 1.57 15.16
C VAL A 100 4.80 1.80 14.13
N GLU A 101 6.01 2.10 14.61
CA GLU A 101 7.14 2.56 13.78
C GLU A 101 8.30 1.57 13.70
N ASP A 102 8.47 0.69 14.69
CA ASP A 102 9.57 -0.26 14.75
C ASP A 102 9.11 -1.69 15.10
N ALA A 103 10.06 -2.63 15.14
CA ALA A 103 9.82 -4.05 15.34
C ALA A 103 9.23 -4.41 16.71
N ASP A 104 9.32 -3.52 17.71
CA ASP A 104 8.79 -3.74 19.07
C ASP A 104 7.29 -3.36 19.17
N GLY A 105 6.64 -3.02 18.05
CA GLY A 105 5.29 -2.48 18.00
C GLY A 105 4.32 -3.27 17.10
N VAL A 106 3.35 -2.53 16.55
CA VAL A 106 2.35 -3.04 15.60
C VAL A 106 2.71 -2.62 14.18
N ASP A 107 2.92 -3.60 13.32
CA ASP A 107 3.08 -3.38 11.88
C ASP A 107 1.70 -3.20 11.23
N VAL A 108 1.23 -1.96 11.19
CA VAL A 108 -0.04 -1.60 10.55
C VAL A 108 0.12 -1.52 9.03
N ARG A 109 -0.74 -2.22 8.29
CA ARG A 109 -0.81 -2.26 6.82
C ARG A 109 -2.24 -2.01 6.37
N VAL A 110 -2.47 -1.08 5.44
CA VAL A 110 -3.82 -0.85 4.88
C VAL A 110 -3.93 -1.56 3.55
N LEU A 111 -4.96 -2.41 3.40
CA LEU A 111 -5.30 -3.12 2.17
C LEU A 111 -6.46 -2.39 1.50
N LEU A 112 -6.33 -2.07 0.21
CA LEU A 112 -7.40 -1.44 -0.56
C LEU A 112 -8.37 -2.50 -1.06
N VAL A 113 -9.60 -2.47 -0.57
CA VAL A 113 -10.64 -3.46 -0.91
C VAL A 113 -11.71 -2.79 -1.76
N ALA A 114 -11.78 -3.15 -3.04
CA ALA A 114 -12.85 -2.74 -3.96
C ALA A 114 -14.18 -3.37 -3.53
N TRP A 115 -14.91 -2.67 -2.66
CA TRP A 115 -16.16 -3.15 -2.07
C TRP A 115 -17.10 -2.00 -1.74
N SER A 116 -18.41 -2.26 -1.80
CA SER A 116 -19.46 -1.33 -1.41
C SER A 116 -20.62 -2.09 -0.73
N PRO A 117 -21.27 -1.54 0.30
CA PRO A 117 -22.42 -2.17 0.97
C PRO A 117 -23.60 -2.44 0.05
N THR A 118 -23.77 -1.62 -0.99
CA THR A 118 -24.87 -1.71 -1.97
C THR A 118 -24.42 -2.23 -3.33
N GLY A 119 -23.12 -2.52 -3.47
CA GLY A 119 -22.53 -2.91 -4.74
C GLY A 119 -22.89 -4.34 -5.12
N VAL A 120 -23.48 -4.52 -6.29
CA VAL A 120 -23.45 -5.81 -6.97
C VAL A 120 -22.04 -5.95 -7.54
N ALA A 121 -21.22 -6.83 -6.99
CA ALA A 121 -19.91 -7.15 -7.55
C ALA A 121 -20.10 -7.47 -9.04
N ARG A 122 -19.62 -6.60 -9.92
CA ARG A 122 -19.48 -6.94 -11.34
C ARG A 122 -18.47 -8.08 -11.39
N SER A 123 -18.75 -9.08 -12.23
CA SER A 123 -18.07 -10.37 -12.32
C SER A 123 -16.62 -10.32 -11.83
N PRO A 124 -16.24 -11.08 -10.80
CA PRO A 124 -14.89 -11.01 -10.27
C PRO A 124 -13.91 -11.36 -11.39
N GLN A 125 -13.08 -10.38 -11.78
CA GLN A 125 -11.80 -10.75 -12.34
C GLN A 125 -10.99 -11.23 -11.16
N ASN A 126 -11.12 -12.54 -10.88
CA ASN A 126 -10.45 -13.27 -9.80
C ASN A 126 -8.93 -13.31 -10.05
N GLU A 127 -8.29 -12.16 -10.17
CA GLU A 127 -6.84 -12.07 -10.15
C GLU A 127 -6.43 -11.85 -8.69
N PRO A 128 -5.82 -12.85 -8.02
CA PRO A 128 -5.45 -12.76 -6.62
C PRO A 128 -4.17 -11.95 -6.43
N TYR A 129 -3.98 -10.91 -7.24
CA TYR A 129 -2.78 -10.11 -7.27
C TYR A 129 -3.08 -8.63 -7.49
N GLY A 130 -2.24 -7.79 -6.92
CA GLY A 130 -2.29 -6.33 -7.09
C GLY A 130 -2.65 -5.59 -5.80
N PRO A 131 -2.38 -4.28 -5.77
CA PRO A 131 -2.56 -3.44 -4.57
C PRO A 131 -4.03 -3.15 -4.24
N VAL A 132 -4.95 -3.50 -5.14
CA VAL A 132 -6.40 -3.41 -4.97
C VAL A 132 -6.98 -4.80 -5.20
N ILE A 133 -7.84 -5.25 -4.28
CA ILE A 133 -8.48 -6.56 -4.35
C ILE A 133 -9.97 -6.47 -4.03
N ASP A 134 -10.75 -7.47 -4.43
CA ASP A 134 -12.11 -7.61 -3.93
C ASP A 134 -12.16 -8.39 -2.60
N LEU A 135 -13.32 -8.32 -1.93
CA LEU A 135 -13.51 -8.97 -0.63
C LEU A 135 -13.47 -10.50 -0.74
N HIS A 136 -13.85 -11.07 -1.88
CA HIS A 136 -13.82 -12.51 -2.11
C HIS A 136 -12.38 -13.02 -2.17
N THR A 137 -11.51 -12.35 -2.92
CA THR A 137 -10.07 -12.60 -3.02
C THR A 137 -9.43 -12.57 -1.64
N LEU A 138 -9.74 -11.55 -0.81
CA LEU A 138 -9.26 -11.48 0.56
C LEU A 138 -9.72 -12.67 1.40
N ALA A 139 -10.99 -13.08 1.26
CA ALA A 139 -11.56 -14.19 2.03
C ALA A 139 -10.92 -15.54 1.71
N VAL A 140 -10.52 -15.77 0.46
CA VAL A 140 -9.97 -17.06 0.00
C VAL A 140 -8.45 -17.06 -0.19
N CYS A 141 -7.75 -15.97 0.13
CA CYS A 141 -6.31 -15.82 -0.12
C CYS A 141 -5.39 -16.79 0.67
N GLY A 142 -5.94 -17.50 1.66
CA GLY A 142 -5.20 -18.45 2.49
C GLY A 142 -4.45 -17.83 3.67
N ARG A 143 -4.42 -16.50 3.81
CA ARG A 143 -3.87 -15.82 5.00
C ARG A 143 -4.62 -16.28 6.24
N GLN A 144 -3.87 -16.49 7.31
CA GLN A 144 -4.39 -16.87 8.62
C GLN A 144 -4.35 -15.65 9.53
N TRP A 145 -5.51 -15.30 10.07
CA TRP A 145 -5.65 -14.23 11.07
C TRP A 145 -6.11 -14.86 12.38
N GLN A 146 -5.53 -14.43 13.49
CA GLN A 146 -5.94 -14.86 14.81
C GLN A 146 -7.31 -14.31 15.15
N TYR A 147 -7.48 -12.99 14.98
CA TYR A 147 -8.76 -12.29 15.16
C TYR A 147 -9.11 -11.43 13.94
N ALA A 148 -10.41 -11.32 13.73
CA ALA A 148 -11.02 -10.43 12.75
C ALA A 148 -11.94 -9.45 13.48
N PHE A 149 -11.71 -8.16 13.28
CA PHE A 149 -12.44 -7.07 13.91
C PHE A 149 -13.29 -6.34 12.86
N GLY A 150 -14.39 -5.72 13.29
CA GLY A 150 -15.22 -4.87 12.44
C GLY A 150 -15.66 -3.61 13.18
N VAL A 151 -15.91 -2.54 12.43
CA VAL A 151 -16.47 -1.31 12.99
C VAL A 151 -17.93 -1.52 13.37
N GLU A 152 -18.31 -1.14 14.59
CA GLU A 152 -19.67 -1.24 15.11
C GLU A 152 -20.62 -0.24 14.42
N SER A 153 -21.05 -0.60 13.21
CA SER A 153 -21.96 0.18 12.37
C SER A 153 -22.66 -0.74 11.39
N GLU A 154 -23.80 -0.32 10.84
CA GLU A 154 -24.52 -1.09 9.82
C GLU A 154 -23.61 -1.46 8.62
N ALA A 155 -22.80 -0.50 8.16
CA ALA A 155 -21.87 -0.73 7.05
C ALA A 155 -20.72 -1.69 7.43
N GLY A 156 -20.20 -1.59 8.66
CA GLY A 156 -19.16 -2.50 9.16
C GLY A 156 -19.67 -3.92 9.33
N GLU A 157 -20.86 -4.09 9.90
CA GLU A 157 -21.54 -5.40 10.01
C GLU A 157 -21.80 -6.02 8.63
N ALA A 158 -22.23 -5.21 7.65
CA ALA A 158 -22.44 -5.66 6.28
C ALA A 158 -21.13 -6.15 5.63
N MET A 159 -20.02 -5.45 5.84
CA MET A 159 -18.71 -5.85 5.31
C MET A 159 -18.21 -7.16 5.93
N VAL A 160 -18.30 -7.29 7.26
CA VAL A 160 -17.93 -8.52 7.98
C VAL A 160 -18.79 -9.69 7.52
N ARG A 161 -20.11 -9.50 7.38
CA ARG A 161 -21.01 -10.54 6.87
C ARG A 161 -20.61 -10.99 5.46
N ALA A 162 -20.37 -10.05 4.56
CA ALA A 162 -19.96 -10.34 3.19
C ALA A 162 -18.62 -11.12 3.14
N PHE A 163 -17.67 -10.79 4.02
CA PHE A 163 -16.40 -11.51 4.13
C PHE A 163 -16.62 -12.96 4.61
N VAL A 164 -17.43 -13.16 5.65
CA VAL A 164 -17.74 -14.49 6.20
C VAL A 164 -18.48 -15.36 5.18
N GLU A 165 -19.42 -14.79 4.44
CA GLU A 165 -20.13 -15.47 3.35
C GLU A 165 -19.17 -15.90 2.24
N ALA A 166 -18.29 -15.00 1.79
CA ALA A 166 -17.29 -15.32 0.77
C ALA A 166 -16.32 -16.43 1.24
N LYS A 167 -15.89 -16.37 2.51
CA LYS A 167 -15.01 -17.39 3.11
C LYS A 167 -15.70 -18.76 3.18
N GLY A 168 -16.99 -18.80 3.53
CA GLY A 168 -17.79 -20.02 3.57
C GLY A 168 -18.09 -20.63 2.20
N SER A 169 -18.14 -19.82 1.14
CA SER A 169 -18.33 -20.32 -0.23
C SER A 169 -17.10 -20.96 -0.87
N GLY A 170 -15.90 -20.76 -0.30
CA GLY A 170 -14.63 -21.30 -0.80
C GLY A 170 -14.34 -22.76 -0.42
N GLU A 171 -15.10 -23.34 0.52
CA GLU A 171 -14.99 -24.77 0.88
C GLU A 171 -15.78 -25.63 -0.11
N PRO A 172 -15.21 -26.73 -0.66
CA PRO A 172 -15.92 -27.59 -1.61
C PRO A 172 -17.11 -28.29 -0.93
N LEU A 173 -18.30 -27.69 -1.08
CA LEU A 173 -19.54 -28.29 -0.63
C LEU A 173 -19.87 -29.52 -1.47
N HIS A 174 -19.67 -30.70 -0.88
CA HIS A 174 -20.27 -31.96 -1.32
C HIS A 174 -21.80 -31.89 -1.13
N ARG A 175 -22.49 -31.12 -1.97
CA ARG A 175 -23.94 -30.98 -1.93
C ARG A 175 -24.59 -31.91 -2.95
N LEU A 176 -25.27 -32.92 -2.42
CA LEU A 176 -26.21 -33.79 -3.12
C LEU A 176 -27.24 -32.95 -3.90
N GLN A 177 -27.37 -33.23 -5.20
CA GLN A 177 -28.37 -32.62 -6.08
C GLN A 177 -29.80 -32.99 -5.64
N SER A 178 -30.63 -31.99 -5.48
CA SER A 178 -32.08 -32.11 -5.66
C SER A 178 -32.55 -30.90 -6.47
N GLY A 179 -33.24 -31.18 -7.58
CA GLY A 179 -33.48 -30.22 -8.66
C GLY A 179 -34.85 -29.53 -8.64
N LEU A 180 -35.19 -29.04 -9.85
CA LEU A 180 -36.39 -28.30 -10.31
C LEU A 180 -36.23 -26.76 -10.19
N GLY A 181 -36.43 -25.92 -11.21
CA GLY A 181 -36.77 -26.09 -12.63
C GLY A 181 -37.31 -24.76 -13.20
N GLN A 182 -36.97 -24.44 -14.46
CA GLN A 182 -37.69 -23.57 -15.43
C GLN A 182 -37.77 -22.05 -15.14
N LYS A 183 -37.86 -21.08 -16.07
CA LYS A 183 -37.79 -20.95 -17.56
C LYS A 183 -37.74 -19.44 -17.93
N ASN A 184 -37.09 -19.14 -19.05
CA ASN A 184 -36.98 -17.97 -19.96
C ASN A 184 -37.94 -16.74 -19.93
N ALA A 185 -37.29 -15.55 -20.03
CA ALA A 185 -37.43 -14.40 -20.99
C ALA A 185 -38.68 -13.47 -20.99
N PRO A 186 -38.70 -12.26 -21.65
CA PRO A 186 -37.66 -11.55 -22.43
C PRO A 186 -37.48 -10.02 -22.16
N SER A 187 -36.56 -9.45 -22.94
CA SER A 187 -36.09 -8.07 -23.17
C SER A 187 -37.09 -6.91 -23.29
N SER A 188 -36.68 -5.72 -22.85
CA SER A 188 -37.23 -4.44 -23.30
C SER A 188 -36.14 -3.35 -23.44
N GLN A 189 -36.43 -2.41 -24.34
CA GLN A 189 -35.51 -1.56 -25.09
C GLN A 189 -35.06 -0.30 -24.36
N SER A 190 -33.93 0.22 -24.84
CA SER A 190 -33.28 1.48 -24.51
C SER A 190 -34.11 2.72 -24.88
N PRO A 191 -33.89 3.85 -24.19
CA PRO A 191 -34.03 5.17 -24.79
C PRO A 191 -32.67 5.88 -24.86
N LYS A 192 -32.39 6.40 -26.07
CA LYS A 192 -31.35 7.40 -26.33
C LYS A 192 -31.81 8.75 -25.80
N THR A 193 -30.94 9.47 -25.10
CA THR A 193 -31.08 10.92 -24.90
C THR A 193 -29.76 11.62 -25.19
N SER A 194 -29.93 12.76 -25.86
CA SER A 194 -28.95 13.66 -26.42
C SER A 194 -28.71 14.86 -25.52
N SER A 195 -27.46 15.28 -25.40
CA SER A 195 -26.99 16.67 -25.15
C SER A 195 -25.51 16.55 -24.76
N SER A 196 -24.57 17.44 -25.01
CA SER A 196 -24.47 18.72 -25.71
C SER A 196 -22.98 19.08 -25.52
N LYS A 197 -22.28 19.44 -26.60
CA LYS A 197 -20.92 20.00 -26.48
C LYS A 197 -21.06 21.43 -25.99
N ASP A 198 -20.38 21.78 -24.91
CA ASP A 198 -19.86 23.12 -24.65
C ASP A 198 -18.59 23.03 -23.80
N GLY A 199 -17.59 23.79 -24.21
CA GLY A 199 -16.23 23.69 -23.71
C GLY A 199 -15.93 24.54 -22.48
N ALA A 200 -14.91 24.11 -21.73
CA ALA A 200 -14.12 24.98 -20.88
C ALA A 200 -12.68 24.44 -20.85
N GLN A 201 -11.77 25.21 -21.45
CA GLN A 201 -10.33 24.99 -21.41
C GLN A 201 -9.82 25.29 -19.99
N GLY A 202 -9.47 24.24 -19.27
CA GLY A 202 -8.54 24.24 -18.15
C GLY A 202 -7.51 23.15 -18.41
N ALA A 203 -6.24 23.39 -18.13
CA ALA A 203 -5.14 22.46 -18.43
C ALA A 203 -5.45 21.03 -17.93
N SER A 204 -5.68 20.13 -18.88
CA SER A 204 -5.95 18.72 -18.65
C SER A 204 -4.73 18.07 -18.01
N ALA A 205 -4.80 17.70 -16.73
CA ALA A 205 -3.96 16.62 -16.20
C ALA A 205 -4.24 15.40 -17.09
N ALA A 206 -3.27 14.98 -17.89
CA ALA A 206 -3.46 13.89 -18.82
C ALA A 206 -3.75 12.61 -18.02
N GLN A 207 -4.86 11.94 -18.33
CA GLN A 207 -5.28 10.68 -17.71
C GLN A 207 -4.52 9.52 -18.35
N ASP A 208 -3.19 9.58 -18.33
CA ASP A 208 -2.33 8.59 -18.97
C ASP A 208 -2.27 7.32 -18.10
N ARG A 209 -2.08 6.17 -18.75
CA ARG A 209 -1.82 4.90 -18.06
C ARG A 209 -0.33 4.68 -17.91
N HIS A 210 0.11 4.22 -16.75
CA HIS A 210 1.51 3.96 -16.46
C HIS A 210 1.76 2.48 -16.18
N TYR A 211 2.55 1.84 -17.04
CA TYR A 211 2.91 0.43 -16.87
C TYR A 211 4.28 0.24 -16.21
N ASP A 212 5.13 1.27 -16.23
CA ASP A 212 6.45 1.27 -15.63
C ASP A 212 6.59 2.52 -14.76
N VAL A 213 6.55 2.30 -13.44
CA VAL A 213 6.54 3.34 -12.41
C VAL A 213 7.79 3.19 -11.55
N ALA A 214 8.39 4.30 -11.13
CA ALA A 214 9.54 4.31 -10.24
C ALA A 214 9.28 5.07 -8.94
N VAL A 215 9.98 4.66 -7.89
CA VAL A 215 10.12 5.39 -6.62
C VAL A 215 11.54 5.21 -6.12
N GLY A 216 12.10 6.22 -5.46
CA GLY A 216 13.43 6.16 -4.85
C GLY A 216 13.36 6.51 -3.37
N GLY A 217 14.11 5.79 -2.54
CA GLY A 217 14.14 6.03 -1.11
C GLY A 217 15.26 5.28 -0.40
N THR A 218 15.55 5.69 0.82
CA THR A 218 16.47 4.93 1.67
C THR A 218 15.78 3.68 2.24
N PHE A 219 14.50 3.79 2.61
CA PHE A 219 13.72 2.69 3.21
C PHE A 219 14.39 2.04 4.43
N ASP A 220 15.12 2.86 5.20
CA ASP A 220 15.74 2.49 6.47
C ASP A 220 14.72 2.66 7.59
N HIS A 221 14.59 1.64 8.44
CA HIS A 221 13.58 1.54 9.50
C HIS A 221 12.19 1.91 8.97
N THR A 222 11.64 1.03 8.13
CA THR A 222 10.41 1.30 7.36
C THR A 222 9.22 1.70 8.25
N HIS A 223 8.87 2.98 8.22
CA HIS A 223 7.73 3.56 8.93
C HIS A 223 6.52 3.80 8.03
N ILE A 224 5.40 4.27 8.61
CA ILE A 224 4.12 4.49 7.91
C ILE A 224 4.24 5.40 6.67
N GLY A 225 5.13 6.39 6.68
CA GLY A 225 5.38 7.24 5.50
C GLY A 225 5.90 6.45 4.29
N HIS A 226 6.84 5.53 4.52
CA HIS A 226 7.29 4.61 3.47
C HIS A 226 6.17 3.66 3.02
N LYS A 227 5.33 3.18 3.95
CA LYS A 227 4.20 2.30 3.62
C LYS A 227 3.22 3.00 2.67
N LEU A 228 2.83 4.23 2.97
CA LEU A 228 2.00 5.05 2.09
C LEU A 228 2.66 5.23 0.71
N LEU A 229 3.94 5.62 0.68
CA LEU A 229 4.69 5.85 -0.54
C LEU A 229 4.77 4.58 -1.43
N LEU A 230 5.08 3.43 -0.83
CA LEU A 230 5.17 2.14 -1.52
C LEU A 230 3.80 1.65 -1.98
N THR A 231 2.75 1.75 -1.15
CA THR A 231 1.38 1.40 -1.56
C THR A 231 0.95 2.23 -2.76
N MET A 232 1.17 3.54 -2.74
CA MET A 232 0.80 4.42 -3.85
C MET A 232 1.66 4.19 -5.10
N THR A 233 2.91 3.75 -4.95
CA THR A 233 3.76 3.32 -6.07
C THR A 233 3.21 2.09 -6.77
N LEU A 234 2.81 1.07 -6.01
CA LEU A 234 2.17 -0.12 -6.57
C LEU A 234 0.83 0.24 -7.22
N PHE A 235 0.05 1.10 -6.57
CA PHE A 235 -1.24 1.57 -7.09
C PHE A 235 -1.09 2.30 -8.42
N ALA A 236 -0.06 3.14 -8.60
CA ALA A 236 0.14 3.86 -9.86
C ALA A 236 0.41 2.95 -11.08
N VAL A 237 0.76 1.67 -10.87
CA VAL A 237 0.95 0.73 -11.97
C VAL A 237 -0.41 0.26 -12.50
N ASP A 238 -0.76 0.74 -13.69
CA ASP A 238 -1.99 0.40 -14.39
C ASP A 238 -2.07 -1.08 -14.76
N GLU A 239 -3.31 -1.56 -14.87
CA GLU A 239 -3.59 -2.91 -15.31
C GLU A 239 -3.62 -3.06 -16.84
N PRO A 240 -3.25 -4.25 -17.36
CA PRO A 240 -3.38 -4.52 -18.79
C PRO A 240 -4.83 -4.37 -19.25
N GLN A 241 -5.04 -3.70 -20.40
CA GLN A 241 -6.39 -3.49 -20.94
C GLN A 241 -7.01 -4.75 -21.56
N SER A 242 -6.20 -5.77 -21.85
CA SER A 242 -6.66 -7.03 -22.43
C SER A 242 -5.97 -8.22 -21.74
N PRO A 243 -6.72 -9.21 -21.23
CA PRO A 243 -6.16 -10.44 -20.67
C PRO A 243 -5.31 -11.24 -21.68
N GLU A 244 -5.56 -11.05 -22.98
CA GLU A 244 -4.84 -11.72 -24.06
C GLU A 244 -3.41 -11.19 -24.22
N PHE A 245 -3.17 -9.95 -23.80
CA PHE A 245 -1.87 -9.31 -23.80
C PHE A 245 -1.38 -9.17 -22.36
N LYS A 246 -0.62 -10.17 -21.90
CA LYS A 246 0.20 -10.04 -20.68
C LYS A 246 1.35 -9.06 -20.94
N GLN A 247 1.03 -7.77 -21.04
CA GLN A 247 2.04 -6.73 -21.03
C GLN A 247 2.77 -6.82 -19.68
N ARG A 248 4.08 -7.05 -19.75
CA ARG A 248 4.92 -6.96 -18.55
C ARG A 248 4.89 -5.51 -18.08
N ARG A 249 4.55 -5.32 -16.81
CA ARG A 249 4.49 -4.03 -16.12
C ARG A 249 5.42 -4.06 -14.93
N SER A 250 5.94 -2.91 -14.51
CA SER A 250 6.90 -2.87 -13.41
C SER A 250 6.73 -1.71 -12.43
N ALA A 251 7.00 -2.02 -11.16
CA ALA A 251 7.26 -1.04 -10.12
C ALA A 251 8.74 -1.14 -9.76
N THR A 252 9.51 -0.09 -10.05
CA THR A 252 10.93 0.00 -9.72
C THR A 252 11.10 0.75 -8.41
N ILE A 253 11.51 0.04 -7.36
CA ILE A 253 11.80 0.58 -6.04
C ILE A 253 13.31 0.71 -5.90
N GLY A 254 13.80 1.93 -6.06
CA GLY A 254 15.21 2.29 -5.90
C GLY A 254 15.56 2.43 -4.43
N ILE A 255 16.36 1.51 -3.92
CA ILE A 255 16.83 1.46 -2.53
C ILE A 255 18.26 1.98 -2.49
N THR A 256 18.52 3.07 -1.76
CA THR A 256 19.85 3.70 -1.75
C THR A 256 20.94 2.74 -1.27
N GLY A 257 22.00 2.61 -2.07
CA GLY A 257 23.26 1.95 -1.72
C GLY A 257 24.21 2.86 -0.96
N ASP A 258 25.36 2.32 -0.55
CA ASP A 258 26.30 2.97 0.37
C ASP A 258 26.77 4.37 -0.09
N GLN A 259 26.88 4.60 -1.40
CA GLN A 259 27.34 5.89 -1.95
C GLN A 259 26.40 7.06 -1.60
N LEU A 260 25.11 6.78 -1.41
CA LEU A 260 24.09 7.78 -1.07
C LEU A 260 23.83 7.87 0.45
N LEU A 261 24.54 7.07 1.26
CA LEU A 261 24.34 6.98 2.71
C LEU A 261 25.42 7.67 3.54
N VAL A 262 26.51 8.11 2.91
CA VAL A 262 27.71 8.68 3.56
C VAL A 262 27.44 9.84 4.53
N ASN A 263 26.37 10.61 4.35
CA ASN A 263 26.03 11.77 5.18
C ASN A 263 24.88 11.53 6.17
N LYS A 264 24.42 10.28 6.33
CA LYS A 264 23.27 9.96 7.15
C LYS A 264 23.66 9.98 8.65
N LYS A 265 22.89 10.71 9.47
CA LYS A 265 23.07 10.76 10.93
C LYS A 265 22.85 9.38 11.56
N HIS A 266 23.54 9.04 12.65
CA HIS A 266 23.42 7.73 13.32
C HIS A 266 23.66 6.54 12.38
N ALA A 267 24.73 6.61 11.56
CA ALA A 267 25.06 5.58 10.58
C ALA A 267 25.38 4.20 11.20
N ASP A 268 25.72 4.17 12.49
CA ASP A 268 26.00 2.96 13.27
C ASP A 268 24.79 2.03 13.44
N VAL A 269 23.57 2.57 13.32
CA VAL A 269 22.31 1.80 13.43
C VAL A 269 21.55 1.75 12.11
N LEU A 270 22.23 2.07 11.01
CA LEU A 270 21.65 2.02 9.67
C LEU A 270 21.56 0.56 9.20
N GLU A 271 20.40 0.20 8.65
CA GLU A 271 20.18 -1.15 8.13
C GLU A 271 20.98 -1.38 6.84
N SER A 272 21.58 -2.58 6.72
CA SER A 272 22.24 -2.99 5.47
C SER A 272 21.26 -2.96 4.29
N TRP A 273 21.78 -2.84 3.07
CA TRP A 273 20.93 -2.86 1.88
C TRP A 273 20.08 -4.14 1.82
N ASP A 274 20.64 -5.29 2.16
CA ASP A 274 19.91 -6.56 2.10
C ASP A 274 18.77 -6.62 3.13
N GLN A 275 18.94 -6.04 4.33
CA GLN A 275 17.87 -5.91 5.32
C GLN A 275 16.74 -5.00 4.80
N ARG A 276 17.08 -3.80 4.32
CA ARG A 276 16.09 -2.83 3.79
C ARG A 276 15.35 -3.41 2.60
N GLN A 277 16.07 -4.09 1.70
CA GLN A 277 15.48 -4.78 0.56
C GLN A 277 14.51 -5.87 1.00
N GLN A 278 14.87 -6.70 1.98
CA GLN A 278 13.99 -7.76 2.47
C GLN A 278 12.71 -7.19 3.10
N VAL A 279 12.81 -6.13 3.90
CA VAL A 279 11.64 -5.46 4.51
C VAL A 279 10.72 -4.88 3.43
N VAL A 280 11.28 -4.21 2.41
CA VAL A 280 10.51 -3.71 1.26
C VAL A 280 9.84 -4.85 0.51
N GLN A 281 10.55 -5.95 0.26
CA GLN A 281 10.00 -7.13 -0.41
C GLN A 281 8.83 -7.73 0.37
N ASP A 282 8.99 -7.93 1.69
CA ASP A 282 7.95 -8.51 2.56
C ASP A 282 6.71 -7.62 2.66
N PHE A 283 6.92 -6.29 2.67
CA PHE A 283 5.83 -5.33 2.65
C PHE A 283 5.09 -5.36 1.30
N VAL A 284 5.81 -5.27 0.19
CA VAL A 284 5.21 -5.27 -1.16
C VAL A 284 4.46 -6.58 -1.44
N ASP A 285 5.06 -7.73 -1.16
CA ASP A 285 4.40 -9.03 -1.37
C ASP A 285 3.08 -9.12 -0.58
N SER A 286 3.04 -8.57 0.63
CA SER A 286 1.80 -8.52 1.41
C SER A 286 0.71 -7.61 0.86
N LEU A 287 1.05 -6.68 -0.02
CA LEU A 287 0.08 -5.80 -0.68
C LEU A 287 -0.36 -6.33 -2.04
N VAL A 288 0.43 -7.20 -2.69
CA VAL A 288 0.16 -7.61 -4.08
C VAL A 288 -0.03 -9.09 -4.27
N ASN A 289 0.24 -9.93 -3.27
CA ASN A 289 0.10 -11.38 -3.36
C ASN A 289 -0.95 -11.89 -2.37
N PHE A 290 -2.10 -12.27 -2.91
CA PHE A 290 -3.20 -12.86 -2.16
C PHE A 290 -3.36 -14.34 -2.51
N THR A 291 -2.23 -15.01 -2.70
CA THR A 291 -2.15 -16.46 -2.89
C THR A 291 -1.21 -17.09 -1.87
N THR A 292 -1.23 -18.42 -1.79
CA THR A 292 -0.25 -19.19 -1.02
C THR A 292 1.07 -19.42 -1.79
N SER A 293 1.15 -18.97 -3.04
CA SER A 293 2.33 -19.16 -3.89
C SER A 293 3.30 -18.01 -3.71
N THR A 294 4.59 -18.32 -3.57
CA THR A 294 5.64 -17.29 -3.55
C THR A 294 5.89 -16.74 -4.96
N PRO A 295 6.19 -15.44 -5.13
CA PRO A 295 6.58 -14.90 -6.42
C PRO A 295 7.88 -15.52 -6.91
N GLN A 296 8.09 -15.53 -8.23
CA GLN A 296 9.38 -15.92 -8.79
C GLN A 296 10.39 -14.81 -8.50
N VAL A 297 11.46 -15.15 -7.78
CA VAL A 297 12.52 -14.20 -7.43
C VAL A 297 13.70 -14.37 -8.38
N SER A 298 14.17 -13.28 -8.98
CA SER A 298 15.44 -13.24 -9.71
C SER A 298 16.37 -12.18 -9.12
N ARG A 299 17.66 -12.49 -9.04
CA ARG A 299 18.68 -11.61 -8.46
C ARG A 299 19.68 -11.24 -9.55
N ARG A 300 19.98 -9.95 -9.66
CA ARG A 300 21.03 -9.40 -10.53
C ARG A 300 22.10 -8.74 -9.68
N ASN A 301 23.35 -8.83 -10.13
CA ASN A 301 24.50 -8.16 -9.54
C ASN A 301 25.49 -7.81 -10.66
N ASP A 302 25.01 -7.01 -11.59
CA ASP A 302 25.77 -6.55 -12.74
C ASP A 302 26.71 -5.40 -12.34
N SER A 303 27.71 -5.11 -13.17
CA SER A 303 28.57 -3.94 -12.96
C SER A 303 27.83 -2.66 -13.31
N GLY A 304 27.86 -1.64 -12.44
CA GLY A 304 27.28 -0.32 -12.68
C GLY A 304 26.40 0.19 -11.53
N PRO A 305 25.94 1.45 -11.58
CA PRO A 305 25.25 2.11 -10.47
C PRO A 305 23.86 1.55 -10.11
N ASN A 306 23.27 0.73 -11.00
CA ASN A 306 21.96 0.07 -10.84
C ASN A 306 22.05 -1.45 -11.07
N GLY A 307 23.24 -2.03 -10.93
CA GLY A 307 23.51 -3.42 -11.32
C GLY A 307 23.00 -4.46 -10.32
N LYS A 308 22.83 -4.09 -9.04
CA LYS A 308 22.27 -4.96 -7.99
C LYS A 308 20.75 -4.80 -7.92
N SER A 309 20.00 -5.89 -8.10
CA SER A 309 18.53 -5.87 -8.01
C SER A 309 17.97 -7.21 -7.56
N VAL A 310 16.89 -7.18 -6.79
CA VAL A 310 16.04 -8.33 -6.49
C VAL A 310 14.67 -8.09 -7.11
N ASP A 311 14.31 -8.88 -8.10
CA ASP A 311 13.08 -8.72 -8.87
C ASP A 311 12.08 -9.83 -8.50
N LEU A 312 10.88 -9.43 -8.10
CA LEU A 312 9.74 -10.28 -7.79
C LEU A 312 8.81 -10.30 -9.01
N LEU A 313 8.68 -11.44 -9.67
CA LEU A 313 7.77 -11.65 -10.79
C LEU A 313 6.51 -12.36 -10.29
N TYR A 314 5.37 -11.69 -10.46
CA TYR A 314 4.05 -12.24 -10.15
C TYR A 314 3.41 -12.84 -11.41
N PRO A 315 2.61 -13.92 -11.29
CA PRO A 315 2.01 -14.63 -12.45
C PRO A 315 1.13 -13.79 -13.40
N HIS A 316 0.63 -12.66 -12.92
CA HIS A 316 -0.18 -11.71 -13.68
C HIS A 316 0.66 -10.66 -14.45
N GLY A 317 1.99 -10.79 -14.46
CA GLY A 317 2.89 -9.98 -15.29
C GLY A 317 3.45 -8.71 -14.62
N LEU A 318 3.08 -8.43 -13.36
CA LEU A 318 3.75 -7.41 -12.56
C LEU A 318 5.13 -7.87 -12.12
N VAL A 319 6.11 -6.98 -12.29
CA VAL A 319 7.45 -7.14 -11.75
C VAL A 319 7.77 -6.02 -10.78
N VAL A 320 8.03 -6.36 -9.54
CA VAL A 320 8.55 -5.41 -8.55
C VAL A 320 10.06 -5.55 -8.53
N LYS A 321 10.79 -4.49 -8.89
CA LYS A 321 12.26 -4.46 -8.89
C LYS A 321 12.74 -3.71 -7.66
N CYS A 322 13.38 -4.40 -6.73
CA CYS A 322 14.10 -3.76 -5.62
C CYS A 322 15.54 -3.52 -6.07
N THR A 323 15.81 -2.35 -6.64
CA THR A 323 17.09 -2.02 -7.29
C THR A 323 17.95 -1.17 -6.37
N GLU A 324 19.22 -1.53 -6.20
CA GLU A 324 20.19 -0.67 -5.52
C GLU A 324 20.47 0.55 -6.39
N ILE A 325 20.34 1.74 -5.81
CA ILE A 325 20.69 3.00 -6.49
C ILE A 325 21.91 3.62 -5.83
N GLN A 326 22.94 3.89 -6.63
CA GLN A 326 24.19 4.53 -6.18
C GLN A 326 24.27 6.02 -6.55
N ASP A 327 23.33 6.51 -7.36
CA ASP A 327 23.22 7.92 -7.75
C ASP A 327 21.78 8.45 -7.59
N PRO A 328 21.57 9.78 -7.54
CA PRO A 328 20.24 10.37 -7.30
C PRO A 328 19.19 10.12 -8.39
N PHE A 329 19.58 9.65 -9.57
CA PHE A 329 18.67 9.41 -10.69
C PHE A 329 18.25 7.93 -10.78
N GLY A 330 19.16 7.02 -10.42
CA GLY A 330 18.90 5.58 -10.49
C GLY A 330 18.45 5.15 -11.90
N PRO A 331 17.51 4.17 -12.00
CA PRO A 331 17.05 3.68 -13.30
C PRO A 331 16.28 4.70 -14.15
N THR A 332 15.82 5.81 -13.58
CA THR A 332 14.95 6.78 -14.26
C THR A 332 15.59 7.50 -15.46
N ILE A 333 16.92 7.41 -15.59
CA ILE A 333 17.68 7.97 -16.74
C ILE A 333 18.41 6.89 -17.55
N THR A 334 18.21 5.61 -17.23
CA THR A 334 18.76 4.46 -17.94
C THR A 334 17.68 3.55 -18.54
N GLU A 335 16.46 3.61 -18.00
CA GLU A 335 15.28 2.89 -18.48
C GLU A 335 14.24 3.90 -19.02
N GLU A 336 14.22 4.10 -20.34
CA GLU A 336 13.40 5.12 -21.00
C GLU A 336 11.90 4.85 -20.83
N GLN A 337 11.49 3.58 -20.73
CA GLN A 337 10.09 3.16 -20.65
C GLN A 337 9.40 3.55 -19.33
N ILE A 338 10.16 3.86 -18.27
CA ILE A 338 9.60 4.44 -17.04
C ILE A 338 8.87 5.72 -17.42
N SER A 339 7.60 5.80 -17.02
CA SER A 339 6.69 6.87 -17.43
C SER A 339 6.15 7.69 -16.27
N ALA A 340 6.22 7.18 -15.05
CA ALA A 340 5.84 7.88 -13.84
C ALA A 340 6.89 7.74 -12.72
N LEU A 341 6.99 8.80 -11.91
CA LEU A 341 7.85 8.85 -10.73
C LEU A 341 7.01 9.26 -9.51
N ILE A 342 7.02 8.42 -8.50
CA ILE A 342 6.36 8.71 -7.23
C ILE A 342 7.39 9.32 -6.28
N ILE A 343 7.02 10.43 -5.66
CA ILE A 343 7.85 11.16 -4.71
C ILE A 343 7.08 11.48 -3.44
N SER A 344 7.79 11.69 -2.34
CA SER A 344 7.29 12.42 -1.17
C SER A 344 7.57 13.92 -1.32
N ALA A 345 6.98 14.76 -0.49
CA ALA A 345 7.32 16.19 -0.48
C ALA A 345 8.82 16.43 -0.21
N GLU A 346 9.49 15.56 0.56
CA GLU A 346 10.94 15.62 0.81
C GLU A 346 11.79 15.48 -0.46
N THR A 347 11.26 14.81 -1.49
CA THR A 347 11.99 14.44 -2.72
C THR A 347 11.52 15.23 -3.95
N ARG A 348 10.73 16.29 -3.77
CA ARG A 348 10.23 17.16 -4.85
C ARG A 348 11.33 17.74 -5.74
N ALA A 349 12.44 18.19 -5.14
CA ALA A 349 13.59 18.67 -5.89
C ALA A 349 14.23 17.56 -6.75
N GLY A 350 14.23 16.32 -6.26
CA GLY A 350 14.72 15.14 -6.98
C GLY A 350 13.90 14.85 -8.23
N GLY A 351 12.56 14.90 -8.14
CA GLY A 351 11.67 14.72 -9.29
C GLY A 351 11.93 15.73 -10.41
N LYS A 352 12.16 17.00 -10.07
CA LYS A 352 12.57 18.02 -11.05
C LYS A 352 13.91 17.68 -11.69
N ALA A 353 14.91 17.32 -10.89
CA ALA A 353 16.25 17.00 -11.39
C ALA A 353 16.25 15.79 -12.35
N VAL A 354 15.42 14.78 -12.08
CA VAL A 354 15.20 13.64 -12.98
C VAL A 354 14.67 14.10 -14.34
N ASN A 355 13.61 14.93 -14.34
CA ASN A 355 13.03 15.41 -15.59
C ASN A 355 13.98 16.35 -16.37
N ASP A 356 14.74 17.20 -15.69
CA ASP A 356 15.80 17.98 -16.34
C ASP A 356 16.82 17.05 -17.03
N LYS A 357 17.23 15.96 -16.36
CA LYS A 357 18.19 14.99 -16.92
C LYS A 357 17.62 14.17 -18.08
N ARG A 358 16.33 13.85 -18.04
CA ARG A 358 15.61 13.20 -19.15
C ARG A 358 15.51 14.11 -20.37
N LYS A 359 15.27 15.42 -20.18
CA LYS A 359 15.29 16.41 -21.26
C LYS A 359 16.65 16.51 -21.94
N GLU A 360 17.75 16.51 -21.16
CA GLU A 360 19.11 16.48 -21.71
C GLU A 360 19.36 15.25 -22.60
N LYS A 361 18.69 14.12 -22.32
CA LYS A 361 18.74 12.88 -23.11
C LYS A 361 17.76 12.84 -24.28
N GLY A 362 16.87 13.83 -24.43
CA GLY A 362 15.81 13.84 -25.42
C GLY A 362 14.63 12.91 -25.10
N TRP A 363 14.49 12.47 -23.85
CA TRP A 363 13.40 11.59 -23.40
C TRP A 363 12.18 12.40 -22.92
N LYS A 364 10.98 11.77 -22.93
CA LYS A 364 9.76 12.38 -22.36
C LYS A 364 9.92 12.55 -20.84
N ASP A 365 9.43 13.66 -20.31
CA ASP A 365 9.27 13.88 -18.87
C ASP A 365 8.43 12.75 -18.25
N LEU A 366 8.82 12.34 -17.04
CA LEU A 366 8.01 11.50 -16.18
C LEU A 366 6.84 12.32 -15.65
N GLU A 367 5.66 11.70 -15.58
CA GLU A 367 4.59 12.21 -14.74
C GLU A 367 4.98 12.02 -13.28
N VAL A 368 4.96 13.11 -12.50
CA VAL A 368 5.42 13.09 -11.11
C VAL A 368 4.18 13.12 -10.21
N PHE A 369 4.00 12.05 -9.44
CA PHE A 369 2.95 11.97 -8.42
C PHE A 369 3.56 12.21 -7.05
N GLU A 370 3.05 13.22 -6.34
CA GLU A 370 3.47 13.51 -4.98
C GLU A 370 2.53 12.83 -3.97
N VAL A 371 3.13 12.19 -2.96
CA VAL A 371 2.43 11.62 -1.81
C VAL A 371 2.51 12.59 -0.64
N GLU A 372 1.37 12.86 -0.01
CA GLU A 372 1.25 13.68 1.20
C GLU A 372 2.20 13.20 2.32
N VAL A 373 2.84 14.17 2.99
CA VAL A 373 3.59 13.92 4.21
C VAL A 373 2.61 13.82 5.37
N LEU A 374 2.78 12.77 6.17
CA LEU A 374 1.92 12.52 7.32
C LEU A 374 2.41 13.33 8.52
N ASP A 375 2.16 14.64 8.49
CA ASP A 375 2.36 15.51 9.64
C ASP A 375 1.14 15.36 10.56
N ALA A 376 1.32 14.75 11.74
CA ALA A 376 0.26 14.72 12.76
C ALA A 376 0.24 16.01 13.56
N GLU A 377 0.22 17.14 12.87
CA GLU A 377 -0.44 18.31 13.41
C GLU A 377 -1.93 17.98 13.53
N ALA A 378 -2.37 17.78 14.76
CA ALA A 378 -3.77 17.72 15.10
C ALA A 378 -4.35 19.12 14.88
N GLU A 379 -5.29 19.24 13.94
CA GLU A 379 -6.14 20.42 13.87
C GLU A 379 -6.90 20.55 15.20
N GLY A 380 -6.46 21.49 16.03
CA GLY A 380 -7.20 21.94 17.22
C GLY A 380 -7.06 21.04 18.46
N GLN A 381 -6.45 21.64 19.49
CA GLN A 381 -6.42 21.21 20.89
C GLN A 381 -5.40 20.10 21.26
N GLY A 382 -4.21 20.55 21.68
CA GLY A 382 -3.56 19.99 22.87
C GLY A 382 -2.78 18.69 22.72
N VAL A 383 -2.38 18.29 21.52
CA VAL A 383 -1.34 17.25 21.38
C VAL A 383 0.01 17.89 21.71
N LYS A 384 0.63 17.41 22.79
CA LYS A 384 1.92 17.91 23.33
C LYS A 384 2.95 18.08 22.21
N GLU A 385 3.62 19.23 22.22
CA GLU A 385 4.85 19.51 21.46
C GLU A 385 5.82 18.31 21.61
N GLY A 386 6.10 17.62 20.50
CA GLY A 386 6.94 16.42 20.49
C GLY A 386 6.58 15.34 19.46
N PHE A 387 5.53 15.52 18.64
CA PHE A 387 5.13 14.53 17.63
C PHE A 387 5.73 14.78 16.23
N GLU A 388 6.08 16.02 15.89
CA GLU A 388 6.72 16.39 14.60
C GLU A 388 8.00 15.58 14.30
N GLY A 389 8.66 15.07 15.33
CA GLY A 389 9.88 14.29 15.20
C GLY A 389 9.69 12.79 14.97
N LYS A 390 8.51 12.18 15.14
CA LYS A 390 8.43 10.71 15.28
C LYS A 390 8.42 9.93 13.95
N LEU A 391 7.79 10.46 12.92
CA LEU A 391 7.61 9.75 11.64
C LEU A 391 8.77 9.95 10.64
N SER A 392 10.01 9.85 11.10
CA SER A 392 11.21 9.92 10.24
C SER A 392 12.22 8.85 10.61
N SER A 393 12.82 8.19 9.62
CA SER A 393 13.96 7.27 9.82
C SER A 393 15.09 7.88 10.65
N THR A 394 15.27 9.21 10.63
CA THR A 394 16.28 9.87 11.47
C THR A 394 15.95 9.77 12.96
N ALA A 395 14.69 9.96 13.34
CA ALA A 395 14.28 9.88 14.73
C ALA A 395 14.22 8.45 15.24
N ILE A 396 13.85 7.50 14.38
CA ILE A 396 13.90 6.07 14.71
C ILE A 396 15.35 5.66 15.01
N ARG A 397 16.30 6.04 14.15
CA ARG A 397 17.73 5.79 14.41
C ARG A 397 18.23 6.46 15.68
N GLU A 398 17.80 7.69 15.96
CA GLU A 398 18.16 8.37 17.21
C GLU A 398 17.63 7.61 18.45
N LYS A 399 16.40 7.10 18.40
CA LYS A 399 15.80 6.26 19.47
C LYS A 399 16.59 4.96 19.65
N ILE A 400 16.93 4.26 18.57
CA ILE A 400 17.70 3.01 18.61
C ILE A 400 19.10 3.26 19.17
N ALA A 401 19.80 4.29 18.67
CA ALA A 401 21.14 4.63 19.14
C ALA A 401 21.16 4.99 20.64
N ARG A 402 20.08 5.60 21.17
CA ARG A 402 19.92 5.83 22.61
C ARG A 402 19.68 4.53 23.40
N LYS A 403 18.86 3.60 22.89
CA LYS A 403 18.60 2.28 23.51
C LYS A 403 19.89 1.47 23.65
N VAL A 404 20.65 1.34 22.57
CA VAL A 404 21.93 0.60 22.53
C VAL A 404 22.96 1.17 23.52
N LYS A 405 23.06 2.51 23.61
CA LYS A 405 23.96 3.17 24.57
C LYS A 405 23.53 2.98 26.02
N GLY A 406 22.22 2.99 26.29
CA GLY A 406 21.67 2.77 27.63
C GLY A 406 21.91 1.35 28.15
N GLU A 407 21.70 0.34 27.30
CA GLU A 407 21.96 -1.07 27.63
C GLU A 407 23.46 -1.34 27.87
N SER A 408 24.33 -0.71 27.07
CA SER A 408 25.79 -0.82 27.23
C SER A 408 26.33 -0.16 28.51
N ALA A 409 25.58 0.78 29.10
CA ALA A 409 25.96 1.48 30.33
C ALA A 409 25.42 0.79 31.61
N ALA A 410 24.51 -0.16 31.45
CA ALA A 410 23.90 -0.93 32.55
C ALA A 410 24.57 -2.29 32.81
N LEU A 411 25.47 -2.71 31.91
CA LEU A 411 26.39 -3.85 32.03
C LEU A 411 27.74 -3.39 32.55
#